data_AF-A0A2J6JCT3-F1
#
_entry.id   AF-A0A2J6JCT3-F1
#
_cell.length_a   1.000
_cell.length_b   1.000
_cell.length_c   1.000
_cell.angle_alpha   90.00
_cell.angle_beta   90.00
_cell.angle_gamma   90.00
#
_symmetry.space_group_name_H-M   'P 1'
#
loop_
_entity.id
_entity.type
_entity.pdbx_description
1 polymer ?
#
loop_
_entity_poly.entity_id
_entity_poly.type
_entity_poly.pdbx_seq_one_letter_code
_entity_poly.pdbx_strand_id
1 'polypeptide(L)'
;MIAEENVALDCPSCGAEIYAPLSWFKKEYGTCPHCDGGVAAGQFATRLAEIEEAFDAHIDEMLQPEPSCGCGATATTGSCCHAAPDEE
;
A
#
# COMPACT_ATOMS: atom_id res chain seq x y z
N MET A 1 -8.69 14.15 12.09
CA MET A 1 -8.59 14.48 10.65
C MET A 1 -7.77 13.37 10.03
N ILE A 2 -8.36 12.56 9.17
CA ILE A 2 -7.64 11.50 8.46
C ILE A 2 -6.84 12.25 7.40
N ALA A 3 -5.50 12.25 7.50
CA ALA A 3 -4.67 12.87 6.49
C ALA A 3 -4.86 12.07 5.21
N GLU A 4 -5.46 12.70 4.19
CA GLU A 4 -5.59 12.08 2.88
C GLU A 4 -4.19 11.97 2.28
N GLU A 5 -3.81 10.76 1.89
CA GLU A 5 -2.50 10.55 1.30
C GLU A 5 -2.47 11.11 -0.13
N ASN A 6 -1.45 11.91 -0.41
CA ASN A 6 -1.23 12.46 -1.74
C ASN A 6 -0.54 11.40 -2.59
N VAL A 7 -1.13 11.09 -3.74
CA VAL A 7 -0.59 10.15 -4.71
C VAL A 7 -0.19 10.88 -5.99
N ALA A 8 0.88 10.41 -6.62
CA ALA A 8 1.31 10.85 -7.94
C ALA A 8 0.70 9.91 -8.99
N LEU A 9 -0.13 10.45 -9.89
CA LEU A 9 -0.72 9.69 -10.99
C LEU A 9 -0.51 10.41 -12.32
N ASP A 10 -0.20 9.66 -13.37
CA ASP A 10 -0.02 10.19 -14.72
C ASP A 10 -1.38 10.54 -15.35
N CYS A 11 -1.47 11.72 -15.97
CA CYS A 11 -2.65 12.10 -16.71
C CYS A 11 -2.82 11.20 -17.95
N PRO A 12 -3.97 10.53 -18.15
CA PRO A 12 -4.21 9.68 -19.31
C PRO A 12 -4.27 10.47 -20.64
N SER A 13 -4.48 11.78 -20.59
CA SER A 13 -4.58 12.63 -21.77
C SER A 13 -3.25 13.23 -22.22
N CYS A 14 -2.36 13.60 -21.30
CA CYS A 14 -1.10 14.29 -21.64
C CYS A 14 0.16 13.61 -21.07
N GLY A 15 0.02 12.61 -20.21
CA GLY A 15 1.13 11.94 -19.53
C GLY A 15 1.83 12.78 -18.47
N ALA A 16 1.31 13.96 -18.12
CA ALA A 16 1.86 14.77 -17.04
C ALA A 16 1.53 14.15 -15.68
N GLU A 17 2.49 14.13 -14.77
CA GLU A 17 2.30 13.67 -13.39
C GLU A 17 1.43 14.67 -12.61
N ILE A 18 0.37 14.17 -11.98
CA ILE A 18 -0.54 14.93 -11.12
C ILE A 18 -0.31 14.46 -9.69
N TYR A 19 0.13 15.35 -8.81
CA TYR A 19 0.29 15.10 -7.39
C TYR A 19 -0.89 15.67 -6.60
N ALA A 20 -1.80 14.81 -6.13
CA ALA A 20 -3.04 15.21 -5.48
C ALA A 20 -3.55 14.12 -4.51
N PRO A 21 -4.46 14.45 -3.57
CA PRO A 21 -5.05 13.45 -2.70
C PRO A 21 -5.96 12.47 -3.46
N LEU A 22 -6.09 11.23 -2.98
CA LEU A 22 -6.96 10.20 -3.58
C LEU A 22 -8.39 10.70 -3.87
N SER A 23 -8.98 11.51 -2.99
CA SER A 23 -10.32 12.07 -3.20
C SER A 23 -10.40 13.05 -4.37
N TRP A 24 -9.29 13.66 -4.79
CA TRP A 24 -9.24 14.49 -6.00
C TRP A 24 -9.47 13.64 -7.25
N PHE A 25 -8.84 12.46 -7.30
CA PHE A 25 -8.98 11.50 -8.39
C PHE A 25 -10.33 10.76 -8.37
N LYS A 26 -10.98 10.65 -7.20
CA LYS A 26 -12.33 10.05 -7.07
C LYS A 26 -13.48 11.00 -7.50
N LYS A 27 -13.20 12.24 -7.91
CA LYS A 27 -14.23 13.15 -8.43
C LYS A 27 -14.77 12.67 -9.78
N GLU A 28 -16.10 12.68 -9.95
CA GLU A 28 -16.76 12.27 -11.20
C GLU A 28 -16.25 13.04 -12.42
N TYR A 29 -16.00 14.34 -12.26
CA TYR A 29 -15.48 15.21 -13.29
C TYR A 29 -14.37 16.10 -12.73
N GLY A 30 -13.21 16.06 -13.39
CA GLY A 30 -12.08 16.95 -13.14
C GLY A 30 -11.42 17.37 -14.45
N THR A 31 -10.52 18.33 -14.36
CA THR A 31 -9.65 18.74 -15.46
C THR A 31 -8.20 18.60 -15.03
N CYS A 32 -7.38 18.10 -15.95
CA CYS A 32 -5.94 18.04 -15.72
C CYS A 32 -5.37 19.47 -15.65
N PRO A 33 -4.62 19.85 -14.60
CA PRO A 33 -4.05 21.18 -14.49
C PRO A 33 -2.93 21.47 -15.51
N HIS A 34 -2.44 20.45 -16.22
CA HIS A 34 -1.37 20.60 -17.20
C HIS A 34 -1.87 20.79 -18.64
N CYS A 35 -2.96 20.11 -19.00
CA CYS A 35 -3.46 20.11 -20.38
C CYS A 35 -4.91 20.57 -20.52
N ASP A 36 -5.58 20.88 -19.41
CA ASP A 36 -7.02 21.16 -19.35
C ASP A 36 -7.89 20.03 -19.96
N GLY A 37 -7.31 18.84 -20.11
CA GLY A 37 -8.00 17.64 -20.59
C GLY A 37 -9.00 17.17 -19.55
N GLY A 38 -10.20 16.78 -20.02
CA GLY A 38 -11.23 16.19 -19.18
C GLY A 38 -10.77 14.85 -18.61
N VAL A 39 -10.67 14.77 -17.30
CA VAL A 39 -10.33 13.55 -16.57
C VAL A 39 -11.52 13.13 -15.71
N ALA A 40 -11.76 11.83 -15.62
CA ALA A 40 -12.88 11.28 -14.85
C ALA A 40 -12.35 10.21 -13.90
N ALA A 41 -13.01 10.04 -12.74
CA ALA A 41 -12.63 9.02 -11.76
C ALA A 41 -12.48 7.62 -12.38
N GLY A 42 -13.34 7.27 -13.34
CA GLY A 42 -13.26 5.99 -14.06
C GLY A 42 -11.93 5.76 -14.79
N GLN A 43 -11.23 6.82 -15.22
CA GLN A 43 -9.93 6.69 -15.89
C GLN A 43 -8.79 6.38 -14.92
N PHE A 44 -8.93 6.77 -13.65
CA PHE A 44 -7.96 6.49 -12.59
C PHE A 44 -8.36 5.29 -11.73
N ALA A 45 -9.56 4.74 -11.90
CA ALA A 45 -10.13 3.69 -11.04
C ALA A 45 -9.22 2.46 -10.92
N THR A 46 -8.61 2.02 -12.03
CA THR A 46 -7.66 0.90 -12.00
C THR A 46 -6.43 1.22 -11.15
N ARG A 47 -5.80 2.39 -11.38
CA ARG A 47 -4.63 2.81 -10.61
C ARG A 47 -4.94 3.03 -9.13
N LEU A 48 -6.10 3.61 -8.83
CA LEU A 48 -6.59 3.81 -7.48
C LEU A 48 -6.78 2.47 -6.75
N ALA A 49 -7.38 1.48 -7.42
CA ALA A 49 -7.55 0.15 -6.84
C ALA A 49 -6.22 -0.56 -6.56
N GLU A 50 -5.24 -0.46 -7.47
CA GLU A 50 -3.89 -1.00 -7.24
C GLU A 50 -3.21 -0.35 -6.02
N ILE A 51 -3.38 0.97 -5.85
CA ILE A 51 -2.85 1.69 -4.69
C ILE A 51 -3.56 1.24 -3.41
N GLU A 52 -4.90 1.22 -3.40
CA GLU A 52 -5.68 0.81 -2.23
C GLU A 52 -5.35 -0.65 -1.80
N GLU A 53 -5.16 -1.56 -2.75
CA GLU A 53 -4.75 -2.94 -2.47
C GLU A 53 -3.33 -3.02 -1.88
N ALA A 54 -2.39 -2.23 -2.41
CA ALA A 54 -1.02 -2.18 -1.88
C ALA A 54 -0.97 -1.60 -0.45
N PHE A 55 -1.82 -0.63 -0.14
CA PHE A 55 -1.96 -0.08 1.21
C PHE A 55 -2.50 -1.12 2.21
N ASP A 56 -3.55 -1.85 1.82
CA ASP A 56 -4.15 -2.89 2.67
C ASP A 56 -3.15 -4.02 2.95
N ALA A 57 -2.42 -4.45 1.92
CA ALA A 57 -1.37 -5.48 2.05
C ALA A 57 -0.22 -5.03 2.97
N HIS A 58 0.19 -3.76 2.93
CA HIS A 58 1.26 -3.25 3.79
C HIS A 58 0.84 -3.17 5.27
N ILE A 59 -0.44 -2.91 5.56
CA ILE A 59 -0.96 -2.90 6.94
C ILE A 59 -0.90 -4.30 7.55
N ASP A 60 -1.22 -5.34 6.78
CA ASP A 60 -1.18 -6.73 7.27
C ASP A 60 0.25 -7.18 7.60
N GLU A 61 1.24 -6.78 6.80
CA GLU A 61 2.67 -7.11 7.02
C GLU A 61 3.23 -6.49 8.31
N MET A 62 2.80 -5.28 8.69
CA MET A 62 3.20 -4.68 9.98
C MET A 62 2.45 -5.26 11.20
N LEU A 63 1.34 -5.97 10.98
CA LEU A 63 0.58 -6.63 12.04
C LEU A 63 1.10 -8.04 12.34
N GLN A 64 2.01 -8.56 11.52
CA GLN A 64 2.69 -9.81 11.83
C GLN A 64 3.69 -9.55 12.97
N PRO A 65 3.48 -10.13 14.17
CA PRO A 65 4.54 -10.16 15.15
C PRO A 65 5.66 -10.98 14.54
N GLU A 66 6.74 -10.32 14.13
CA GLU A 66 8.00 -10.96 13.82
C GLU A 66 8.29 -11.95 14.95
N PRO A 67 8.45 -13.27 14.71
CA PRO A 67 8.99 -14.15 15.72
C PRO A 67 10.47 -13.78 15.86
N SER A 68 10.77 -12.77 16.66
CA SER A 68 12.11 -12.47 17.13
C SER A 68 12.53 -13.55 18.13
N CYS A 69 12.91 -14.72 17.61
CA CYS A 69 13.59 -15.80 18.33
C CYS A 69 14.08 -16.77 17.23
N GLY A 70 15.35 -16.86 16.81
CA GLY A 70 16.58 -16.70 17.55
C GLY A 70 17.35 -18.02 17.47
N CYS A 71 18.03 -18.32 16.35
CA CYS A 71 19.30 -19.06 16.31
C CYS A 71 19.84 -19.14 14.87
N GLY A 72 21.11 -18.78 14.72
CA GLY A 72 21.78 -18.58 13.44
C GLY A 72 22.02 -19.86 12.63
N ALA A 73 22.18 -19.64 11.32
CA ALA A 73 22.68 -20.62 10.38
C ALA A 73 24.08 -21.10 10.77
N THR A 74 24.17 -22.31 11.30
CA THR A 74 25.14 -23.31 10.85
C THR A 74 24.62 -24.69 11.25
N ALA A 75 24.35 -25.51 10.25
CA ALA A 75 24.09 -26.92 10.42
C ALA A 75 25.24 -27.58 11.19
N THR A 76 24.98 -28.05 12.42
CA THR A 76 25.48 -29.32 12.94
C THR A 76 24.74 -29.64 14.24
N THR A 77 24.03 -30.77 14.20
CA THR A 77 23.80 -31.69 15.33
C THR A 77 23.34 -31.09 16.66
N GLY A 78 22.02 -31.15 16.90
CA GLY A 78 21.46 -31.42 18.23
C GLY A 78 20.98 -30.22 19.05
N SER A 79 19.69 -30.27 19.38
CA SER A 79 19.08 -29.78 20.63
C SER A 79 18.95 -28.27 20.88
N CYS A 80 17.84 -27.70 20.42
CA CYS A 80 17.07 -26.59 21.05
C CYS A 80 15.86 -26.34 20.13
N CYS A 81 14.60 -26.62 20.49
CA CYS A 81 13.81 -25.94 21.52
C CYS A 81 12.86 -26.92 22.24
N HIS A 82 12.88 -26.86 23.58
CA HIS A 82 11.80 -27.33 24.42
C HIS A 82 10.87 -26.14 24.65
N ALA A 83 9.67 -26.16 24.07
CA ALA A 83 8.58 -25.29 24.48
C ALA A 83 7.56 -26.17 25.21
N ALA A 84 7.60 -26.11 26.53
CA ALA A 84 6.50 -26.59 27.36
C ALA A 84 5.30 -25.65 27.18
N PRO A 85 4.07 -26.18 27.06
CA PRO A 85 2.89 -25.46 27.52
C PRO A 85 2.60 -25.85 28.99
N ASP A 86 2.69 -24.84 29.85
CA ASP A 86 2.12 -24.81 31.21
C ASP A 86 0.61 -24.48 31.13
N GLU A 87 -0.12 -24.75 32.23
CA GLU A 87 -1.53 -24.40 32.54
C GLU A 87 -2.59 -25.43 32.03
N GLU A 88 -3.44 -26.11 32.82
CA GLU A 88 -3.98 -25.99 34.20
C GLU A 88 -4.15 -27.39 34.85
#